data_AF-A0AAN6ICG9-F1
#
_entry.id   AF-A0AAN6ICG9-F1
#
_cell.length_a   1.000
_cell.length_b   1.000
_cell.length_c   1.000
_cell.angle_alpha   90.00
_cell.angle_beta   90.00
_cell.angle_gamma   90.00
#
_symmetry.space_group_name_H-M   'P 1'
#
loop_
_entity.id
_entity.type
_entity.pdbx_description
1 polymer ?
#
loop_
_entity_poly.entity_id
_entity_poly.type
_entity_poly.pdbx_seq_one_letter_code
_entity_poly.pdbx_strand_id
1 'polypeptide(L)'
;MSGQRDVSMVLETHTTIDPSQKDISEPPKSYTYYHAGPLFTMAELHTNTLLSQAIQRKSSGKFIGILPQDLEQRDQSPHAIRDEDLRALLSCDLGLFTFDGAELDAGTVVEYMFSKMADIPAVVLRSDFRGSGDQGSIGDAWNLMSSNWPRTVGVSVNSLVEYKSALAKTLSRLEVTNPGDLVIDQVAQKVIDGFEKVLQEPPRMPKELRESVYQWLALMPGFRDGSNQQNVEILLKLCGQKQASGLL
;
A
#
# COMPACT_ATOMS: atom_id res chain seq x y z
N MET A 1 -46.57 20.09 6.91
CA MET A 1 -46.29 18.74 6.38
C MET A 1 -44.84 18.72 5.94
N SER A 2 -43.93 18.27 6.81
CA SER A 2 -42.51 18.17 6.49
C SER A 2 -42.24 16.87 5.74
N GLY A 3 -41.64 16.98 4.56
CA GLY A 3 -41.11 15.84 3.83
C GLY A 3 -39.84 15.35 4.50
N GLN A 4 -39.94 14.25 5.25
CA GLN A 4 -38.78 13.42 5.56
C GLN A 4 -38.29 12.83 4.23
N ARG A 5 -37.18 13.35 3.70
CA ARG A 5 -36.41 12.64 2.68
C ARG A 5 -35.93 11.34 3.30
N ASP A 6 -36.31 10.24 2.69
CA ASP A 6 -35.95 8.90 3.11
C ASP A 6 -34.43 8.73 2.96
N VAL A 7 -33.72 8.83 4.10
CA VAL A 7 -32.25 8.72 4.16
C VAL A 7 -31.79 7.28 3.91
N SER A 8 -32.71 6.31 3.89
CA SER A 8 -32.39 4.89 3.67
C SER A 8 -31.80 4.61 2.29
N MET A 9 -32.15 5.38 1.25
CA MET A 9 -31.57 5.22 -0.10
C MET A 9 -30.12 5.70 -0.22
N VAL A 10 -29.63 6.55 0.69
CA VAL A 10 -28.24 7.07 0.65
C VAL A 10 -27.24 6.09 1.27
N LEU A 11 -27.75 5.04 1.94
CA LEU A 11 -26.95 4.05 2.67
C LEU A 11 -27.16 2.62 2.16
N GLU A 12 -27.70 2.43 0.95
CA GLU A 12 -27.50 1.16 0.26
C GLU A 12 -25.99 1.04 0.00
N THR A 13 -25.33 0.30 0.89
CA THR A 13 -23.92 -0.03 0.76
C THR A 13 -23.71 -0.57 -0.64
N HIS A 14 -22.92 0.13 -1.48
CA HIS A 14 -22.54 -0.28 -2.83
C HIS A 14 -21.70 -1.59 -2.82
N THR A 15 -22.05 -2.60 -2.04
CA THR A 15 -21.37 -3.89 -1.86
C THR A 15 -21.73 -4.91 -2.94
N THR A 16 -22.69 -4.61 -3.81
CA THR A 16 -22.88 -5.39 -5.03
C THR A 16 -21.75 -5.09 -6.00
N ILE A 17 -20.77 -5.99 -6.03
CA ILE A 17 -19.70 -6.01 -7.04
C ILE A 17 -20.36 -5.96 -8.41
N ASP A 18 -20.07 -4.92 -9.20
CA ASP A 18 -20.52 -4.85 -10.58
C ASP A 18 -19.82 -5.98 -11.36
N PRO A 19 -20.56 -6.97 -11.93
CA PRO A 19 -19.97 -8.07 -12.68
C PRO A 19 -19.08 -7.62 -13.84
N SER A 20 -19.31 -6.40 -14.37
CA SER A 20 -18.52 -5.79 -15.44
C SER A 20 -17.14 -5.29 -15.02
N GLN A 21 -16.80 -5.37 -13.71
CA GLN A 21 -15.49 -4.99 -13.17
C GLN A 21 -14.43 -6.10 -13.26
N LYS A 22 -14.79 -7.32 -13.67
CA LYS A 22 -13.87 -8.47 -13.72
C LYS A 22 -13.20 -8.72 -15.07
N ASP A 23 -13.55 -7.99 -16.11
CA ASP A 23 -13.00 -8.22 -17.45
C ASP A 23 -11.61 -7.59 -17.59
N ILE A 24 -10.58 -8.37 -17.24
CA ILE A 24 -9.18 -8.07 -17.59
C ILE A 24 -8.84 -8.89 -18.83
N SER A 25 -8.48 -8.25 -19.94
CA SER A 25 -8.12 -8.97 -21.17
C SER A 25 -6.78 -9.70 -21.05
N GLU A 26 -5.78 -9.09 -20.39
CA GLU A 26 -4.50 -9.71 -20.03
C GLU A 26 -3.90 -9.02 -18.79
N PRO A 27 -3.68 -9.72 -17.65
CA PRO A 27 -3.03 -9.11 -16.49
C PRO A 27 -1.56 -8.77 -16.81
N PRO A 28 -1.02 -7.65 -16.29
CA PRO A 28 0.36 -7.27 -16.55
C PRO A 28 1.35 -8.30 -15.99
N LYS A 29 2.50 -8.42 -16.66
CA LYS A 29 3.57 -9.37 -16.29
C LYS A 29 4.25 -9.02 -14.96
N SER A 30 4.22 -7.74 -14.59
CA SER A 30 4.81 -7.20 -13.36
C SER A 30 3.97 -6.05 -12.84
N TYR A 31 4.03 -5.83 -11.53
CA TYR A 31 3.36 -4.75 -10.81
C TYR A 31 4.41 -3.95 -10.02
N THR A 32 4.24 -2.63 -10.03
CA THR A 32 4.94 -1.71 -9.15
C THR A 32 4.18 -1.56 -7.83
N TYR A 33 4.90 -1.46 -6.72
CA TYR A 33 4.29 -1.10 -5.44
C TYR A 33 5.04 0.02 -4.75
N TYR A 34 4.30 0.96 -4.17
CA TYR A 34 4.87 2.00 -3.32
C TYR A 34 5.18 1.43 -1.95
N HIS A 35 6.42 1.53 -1.49
CA HIS A 35 6.85 1.00 -0.19
C HIS A 35 6.88 2.11 0.86
N ALA A 36 5.74 2.33 1.50
CA ALA A 36 5.57 3.29 2.58
C ALA A 36 5.98 2.70 3.93
N GLY A 37 6.68 3.50 4.72
CA GLY A 37 7.13 3.16 6.07
C GLY A 37 8.13 4.18 6.60
N PRO A 38 8.51 4.10 7.88
CA PRO A 38 9.61 4.88 8.41
C PRO A 38 10.89 4.67 7.58
N LEU A 39 11.70 5.72 7.39
CA LEU A 39 12.86 5.72 6.50
C LEU A 39 14.02 6.61 6.97
N PHE A 40 14.09 6.96 8.25
CA PHE A 40 15.07 7.91 8.78
C PHE A 40 16.18 7.24 9.60
N THR A 41 15.95 6.04 10.13
CA THR A 41 16.96 5.31 10.89
C THR A 41 17.70 4.28 10.02
N MET A 42 18.90 3.90 10.45
CA MET A 42 19.67 2.85 9.79
C MET A 42 18.88 1.54 9.67
N ALA A 43 18.12 1.18 10.72
CA ALA A 43 17.34 -0.05 10.73
C ALA A 43 16.21 0.01 9.69
N GLU A 44 15.54 1.16 9.59
CA GLU A 44 14.44 1.41 8.65
C GLU A 44 14.92 1.37 7.20
N LEU A 45 15.91 2.19 6.86
CA LEU A 45 16.49 2.24 5.51
C LEU A 45 16.97 0.86 5.05
N HIS A 46 17.68 0.14 5.91
CA HIS A 46 18.19 -1.18 5.60
C HIS A 46 17.06 -2.20 5.41
N THR A 47 16.05 -2.19 6.29
CA THR A 47 14.93 -3.11 6.21
C THR A 47 14.10 -2.87 4.95
N ASN A 48 13.78 -1.61 4.62
CA ASN A 48 13.00 -1.26 3.44
C ASN A 48 13.68 -1.77 2.16
N THR A 49 15.00 -1.53 2.03
CA THR A 49 15.81 -1.96 0.89
C THR A 49 15.89 -3.49 0.80
N LEU A 50 16.24 -4.18 1.88
CA LEU A 50 16.38 -5.64 1.88
C LEU A 50 15.05 -6.35 1.62
N LEU A 51 13.96 -5.87 2.22
CA LEU A 51 12.64 -6.43 2.01
C LEU A 51 12.20 -6.25 0.56
N SER A 52 12.42 -5.08 -0.04
CA SER A 52 12.10 -4.82 -1.45
C SER A 52 12.87 -5.75 -2.39
N GLN A 53 14.18 -5.91 -2.17
CA GLN A 53 15.01 -6.83 -2.95
C GLN A 53 14.56 -8.29 -2.80
N ALA A 54 14.19 -8.70 -1.58
CA ALA A 54 13.70 -10.05 -1.32
C ALA A 54 12.34 -10.30 -2.00
N ILE A 55 11.42 -9.35 -1.96
CA ILE A 55 10.13 -9.43 -2.66
C ILE A 55 10.35 -9.56 -4.17
N GLN A 56 11.18 -8.71 -4.76
CA GLN A 56 11.47 -8.77 -6.20
C GLN A 56 12.12 -10.09 -6.59
N ARG A 57 13.13 -10.55 -5.84
CA ARG A 57 13.83 -11.82 -6.09
C ARG A 57 12.88 -13.02 -5.98
N LYS A 58 12.11 -13.12 -4.90
CA LYS A 58 11.24 -14.27 -4.63
C LYS A 58 10.02 -14.31 -5.55
N SER A 59 9.53 -13.15 -5.99
CA SER A 59 8.44 -13.06 -6.96
C SER A 59 8.91 -13.20 -8.41
N SER A 60 10.20 -13.48 -8.65
CA SER A 60 10.79 -13.53 -9.99
C SER A 60 10.54 -12.26 -10.82
N GLY A 61 10.60 -11.10 -10.16
CA GLY A 61 10.38 -9.79 -10.76
C GLY A 61 8.91 -9.41 -10.98
N LYS A 62 7.95 -10.21 -10.50
CA LYS A 62 6.52 -9.86 -10.60
C LYS A 62 6.16 -8.63 -9.76
N PHE A 63 6.79 -8.44 -8.61
CA PHE A 63 6.55 -7.27 -7.74
C PHE A 63 7.83 -6.43 -7.64
N ILE A 64 7.73 -5.14 -8.00
CA ILE A 64 8.86 -4.21 -8.07
C ILE A 64 8.58 -3.03 -7.12
N GLY A 65 9.41 -2.87 -6.10
CA GLY A 65 9.23 -1.81 -5.11
C GLY A 65 9.73 -0.46 -5.62
N ILE A 66 8.94 0.59 -5.36
CA ILE A 66 9.31 2.00 -5.47
C ILE A 66 9.44 2.53 -4.04
N LEU A 67 10.67 2.87 -3.64
CA LEU A 67 10.97 3.32 -2.28
C LEU A 67 11.10 4.84 -2.26
N PRO A 68 10.43 5.56 -1.35
CA PRO A 68 10.52 7.02 -1.24
C PRO A 68 11.95 7.52 -1.06
N GLN A 69 12.74 6.78 -0.28
CA GLN A 69 14.15 7.09 -0.01
C GLN A 69 15.08 7.01 -1.24
N ASP A 70 14.64 6.37 -2.33
CA ASP A 70 15.41 6.24 -3.57
C ASP A 70 15.01 7.29 -4.63
N LEU A 71 13.96 8.07 -4.38
CA LEU A 71 13.48 9.10 -5.30
C LEU A 71 14.46 10.29 -5.34
N GLU A 72 14.82 10.71 -6.56
CA GLU A 72 15.76 11.81 -6.75
C GLU A 72 15.07 13.17 -6.48
N GLN A 73 15.24 13.66 -5.26
CA GLN A 73 14.72 14.97 -4.88
C GLN A 73 15.60 16.10 -5.43
N ARG A 74 15.14 16.75 -6.52
CA ARG A 74 15.78 17.98 -7.03
C ARG A 74 15.55 19.19 -6.11
N ASP A 75 14.49 19.14 -5.32
CA ASP A 75 14.06 20.17 -4.38
C ASP A 75 13.70 19.52 -3.04
N GLN A 76 14.37 19.95 -1.96
CA GLN A 76 14.20 19.38 -0.63
C GLN A 76 13.22 20.14 0.26
N SER A 77 12.39 21.02 -0.32
CA SER A 77 11.32 21.66 0.45
C SER A 77 10.24 20.64 0.82
N PRO A 78 9.63 20.75 2.02
CA PRO A 78 8.62 19.78 2.47
C PRO A 78 7.43 19.59 1.51
N HIS A 79 7.03 20.67 0.81
CA HIS A 79 5.95 20.61 -0.18
C HIS A 79 6.37 19.80 -1.42
N ALA A 80 7.58 20.01 -1.93
CA ALA A 80 8.10 19.25 -3.07
C ALA A 80 8.22 17.77 -2.76
N ILE A 81 8.78 17.43 -1.59
CA ILE A 81 8.94 16.04 -1.13
C ILE A 81 7.59 15.34 -1.06
N ARG A 82 6.62 15.94 -0.35
CA ARG A 82 5.26 15.41 -0.25
C ARG A 82 4.63 15.21 -1.63
N ASP A 83 4.78 16.18 -2.52
CA ASP A 83 4.17 16.11 -3.85
C ASP A 83 4.79 14.99 -4.71
N GLU A 84 6.10 14.78 -4.59
CA GLU A 84 6.81 13.67 -5.24
C GLU A 84 6.35 12.32 -4.70
N ASP A 85 6.25 12.17 -3.37
CA ASP A 85 5.78 10.96 -2.71
C ASP A 85 4.34 10.59 -3.10
N LEU A 86 3.43 11.57 -3.07
CA LEU A 86 2.03 11.34 -3.49
C LEU A 86 1.93 10.97 -4.97
N ARG A 87 2.75 11.57 -5.84
CA ARG A 87 2.78 11.22 -7.27
C ARG A 87 3.35 9.82 -7.50
N ALA A 88 4.40 9.45 -6.77
CA ALA A 88 4.99 8.12 -6.83
C ALA A 88 3.98 7.06 -6.36
N LEU A 89 3.30 7.30 -5.23
CA LEU A 89 2.24 6.44 -4.72
C LEU A 89 1.13 6.24 -5.76
N LEU A 90 0.57 7.32 -6.30
CA LEU A 90 -0.51 7.23 -7.29
C LEU A 90 -0.08 6.46 -8.54
N SER A 91 1.17 6.63 -8.95
CA SER A 91 1.73 5.99 -10.15
C SER A 91 1.95 4.48 -9.98
N CYS A 92 2.09 3.99 -8.74
CA CYS A 92 2.27 2.56 -8.46
C CYS A 92 0.97 1.77 -8.57
N ASP A 93 1.07 0.47 -8.88
CA ASP A 93 -0.08 -0.42 -9.03
C ASP A 93 -0.67 -0.86 -7.69
N LEU A 94 0.19 -0.99 -6.67
CA LEU A 94 -0.11 -1.45 -5.32
C LEU A 94 0.54 -0.53 -4.29
N GLY A 95 0.11 -0.63 -3.03
CA GLY A 95 0.81 -0.04 -1.88
C GLY A 95 1.22 -1.09 -0.85
N LEU A 96 2.41 -0.96 -0.28
CA LEU A 96 2.86 -1.66 0.92
C LEU A 96 3.08 -0.64 2.02
N PHE A 97 2.36 -0.77 3.14
CA PHE A 97 2.41 0.18 4.24
C PHE A 97 2.90 -0.52 5.52
N THR A 98 4.05 -0.10 6.04
CA THR A 98 4.66 -0.70 7.23
C THR A 98 4.14 -0.03 8.50
N PHE A 99 3.27 -0.73 9.23
CA PHE A 99 2.65 -0.29 10.48
C PHE A 99 3.36 -0.90 11.69
N ASP A 100 4.67 -0.68 11.77
CA ASP A 100 5.50 -1.14 12.89
C ASP A 100 5.59 -0.12 14.02
N GLY A 101 5.83 -0.63 15.24
CA GLY A 101 5.98 0.18 16.44
C GLY A 101 4.70 0.36 17.26
N ALA A 102 4.85 1.14 18.33
CA ALA A 102 3.77 1.45 19.26
C ALA A 102 2.83 2.53 18.68
N GLU A 103 3.40 3.57 18.08
CA GLU A 103 2.67 4.59 17.33
C GLU A 103 2.95 4.38 15.84
N LEU A 104 1.93 4.60 15.00
CA LEU A 104 2.10 4.54 13.56
C LEU A 104 2.86 5.78 13.09
N ASP A 105 3.72 5.60 12.09
CA ASP A 105 4.28 6.74 11.37
C ASP A 105 3.17 7.51 10.65
N ALA A 106 3.04 8.79 10.98
CA ALA A 106 1.96 9.62 10.48
C ALA A 106 2.04 9.85 8.96
N GLY A 107 3.24 9.89 8.38
CA GLY A 107 3.44 9.97 6.93
C GLY A 107 2.87 8.76 6.22
N THR A 108 3.26 7.57 6.69
CA THR A 108 2.76 6.27 6.21
C THR A 108 1.24 6.16 6.32
N VAL A 109 0.63 6.67 7.40
CA VAL A 109 -0.84 6.70 7.55
C VAL A 109 -1.49 7.61 6.50
N VAL A 110 -0.94 8.80 6.26
CA VAL A 110 -1.45 9.73 5.23
C VAL A 110 -1.36 9.09 3.85
N GLU A 111 -0.23 8.48 3.51
CA GLU A 111 -0.02 7.76 2.24
C GLU A 111 -1.01 6.59 2.09
N TYR A 112 -1.19 5.79 3.16
CA TYR A 112 -2.17 4.71 3.16
C TYR A 112 -3.56 5.23 2.87
N MET A 113 -3.99 6.29 3.55
CA MET A 113 -5.30 6.89 3.31
C MET A 113 -5.45 7.47 1.90
N PHE A 114 -4.40 8.11 1.38
CA PHE A 114 -4.39 8.63 0.02
C PHE A 114 -4.52 7.50 -1.02
N SER A 115 -3.90 6.34 -0.75
CA SER A 115 -4.06 5.14 -1.59
C SER A 115 -5.51 4.64 -1.59
N LYS A 116 -6.22 4.70 -0.46
CA LYS A 116 -7.63 4.31 -0.37
C LYS A 116 -8.53 5.29 -1.12
N MET A 117 -8.22 6.59 -1.10
CA MET A 117 -8.94 7.59 -1.90
C MET A 117 -8.79 7.35 -3.41
N ALA A 118 -7.68 6.77 -3.84
CA ALA A 118 -7.40 6.38 -5.22
C ALA A 118 -7.82 4.94 -5.57
N ASP A 119 -8.45 4.22 -4.63
CA ASP A 119 -8.82 2.80 -4.77
C ASP A 119 -7.64 1.89 -5.14
N ILE A 120 -6.43 2.22 -4.64
CA ILE A 120 -5.22 1.42 -4.87
C ILE A 120 -5.24 0.19 -3.95
N PRO A 121 -5.04 -1.03 -4.49
CA PRO A 121 -4.94 -2.24 -3.68
C PRO A 121 -3.71 -2.17 -2.77
N ALA A 122 -3.88 -2.54 -1.50
CA ALA A 122 -2.85 -2.34 -0.47
C ALA A 122 -2.57 -3.60 0.36
N VAL A 123 -1.32 -3.73 0.81
CA VAL A 123 -0.91 -4.61 1.89
C VAL A 123 -0.44 -3.75 3.05
N VAL A 124 -0.94 -4.04 4.25
CA VAL A 124 -0.43 -3.44 5.49
C VAL A 124 0.43 -4.48 6.18
N LEU A 125 1.74 -4.21 6.30
CA LEU A 125 2.69 -5.07 6.98
C LEU A 125 2.88 -4.61 8.42
N ARG A 126 2.75 -5.53 9.37
CA ARG A 126 3.18 -5.34 10.75
C ARG A 126 4.06 -6.50 11.19
N SER A 127 5.32 -6.22 11.46
CA SER A 127 6.35 -7.14 11.92
C SER A 127 6.54 -7.11 13.45
N ASP A 128 5.90 -6.14 14.11
CA ASP A 128 5.82 -6.03 15.57
C ASP A 128 4.62 -6.81 16.15
N PHE A 129 4.90 -7.86 16.92
CA PHE A 129 3.89 -8.71 17.56
C PHE A 129 3.19 -8.05 18.76
N ARG A 130 3.72 -6.93 19.27
CA ARG A 130 3.11 -6.24 20.40
C ARG A 130 1.80 -5.63 19.95
N GLY A 131 0.78 -5.77 20.79
CA GLY A 131 -0.47 -5.05 20.59
C GLY A 131 -0.22 -3.54 20.59
N SER A 132 -0.79 -2.86 19.61
CA SER A 132 -0.92 -1.41 19.55
C SER A 132 -2.36 -1.08 19.15
N GLY A 133 -2.76 0.16 19.37
CA GLY A 133 -4.10 0.65 19.07
C GLY A 133 -5.15 0.31 20.12
N ASP A 134 -6.40 0.40 19.69
CA ASP A 134 -7.60 0.45 20.53
C ASP A 134 -8.56 -0.73 20.28
N GLN A 135 -8.07 -1.77 19.59
CA GLN A 135 -8.88 -2.93 19.15
C GLN A 135 -8.72 -4.20 20.00
N GLY A 136 -7.93 -4.13 21.08
CA GLY A 136 -7.73 -5.25 22.00
C GLY A 136 -7.14 -6.49 21.33
N SER A 137 -7.62 -7.68 21.71
CA SER A 137 -7.12 -8.95 21.17
C SER A 137 -7.92 -9.50 19.98
N ILE A 138 -8.93 -8.77 19.51
CA ILE A 138 -9.89 -9.25 18.49
C ILE A 138 -9.67 -8.58 17.14
N GLY A 139 -9.23 -7.32 17.13
CA GLY A 139 -8.95 -6.58 15.89
C GLY A 139 -7.47 -6.48 15.57
N ASP A 140 -7.16 -5.61 14.61
CA ASP A 140 -5.78 -5.37 14.18
C ASP A 140 -4.96 -4.71 15.29
N ALA A 141 -3.65 -4.99 15.31
CA ALA A 141 -2.72 -4.46 16.30
C ALA A 141 -2.28 -3.01 15.99
N TRP A 142 -3.18 -2.19 15.47
CA TRP A 142 -3.00 -0.75 15.21
C TRP A 142 -4.33 0.00 15.40
N ASN A 143 -4.32 1.31 15.21
CA ASN A 143 -5.49 2.16 15.39
C ASN A 143 -6.69 1.73 14.52
N LEU A 144 -7.88 1.63 15.13
CA LEU A 144 -9.08 1.14 14.44
C LEU A 144 -9.47 1.94 13.20
N MET A 145 -9.12 3.23 13.14
CA MET A 145 -9.43 4.09 11.99
C MET A 145 -8.67 3.69 10.72
N SER A 146 -7.59 2.91 10.86
CA SER A 146 -6.81 2.39 9.72
C SER A 146 -7.23 0.97 9.30
N SER A 147 -8.24 0.38 9.95
CA SER A 147 -8.67 -1.01 9.75
C SER A 147 -9.91 -1.10 8.86
N ASN A 148 -10.18 -2.29 8.31
CA ASN A 148 -11.39 -2.61 7.53
C ASN A 148 -11.61 -1.79 6.23
N TRP A 149 -10.57 -1.15 5.70
CA TRP A 149 -10.65 -0.51 4.39
C TRP A 149 -10.68 -1.57 3.27
N PRO A 150 -11.46 -1.35 2.20
CA PRO A 150 -11.55 -2.29 1.08
C PRO A 150 -10.23 -2.39 0.32
N ARG A 151 -10.01 -3.53 -0.35
CA ARG A 151 -8.79 -3.80 -1.12
C ARG A 151 -7.54 -3.60 -0.26
N THR A 152 -7.59 -4.14 0.95
CA THR A 152 -6.47 -4.12 1.90
C THR A 152 -6.30 -5.51 2.52
N VAL A 153 -5.09 -6.04 2.47
CA VAL A 153 -4.70 -7.26 3.18
C VAL A 153 -3.72 -6.93 4.30
N GLY A 154 -4.08 -7.25 5.54
CA GLY A 154 -3.17 -7.19 6.68
C GLY A 154 -2.23 -8.40 6.72
N VAL A 155 -0.93 -8.15 6.86
CA VAL A 155 0.13 -9.16 7.02
C VAL A 155 0.81 -8.92 8.35
N SER A 156 0.53 -9.79 9.32
CA SER A 156 1.20 -9.76 10.62
C SER A 156 2.29 -10.83 10.73
N VAL A 157 3.46 -10.43 11.19
CA VAL A 157 4.62 -11.31 11.42
C VAL A 157 5.15 -11.07 12.82
N ASN A 158 5.47 -12.13 13.55
CA ASN A 158 6.21 -12.00 14.81
C ASN A 158 7.71 -12.12 14.52
N SER A 159 8.33 -11.02 14.12
CA SER A 159 9.73 -11.00 13.68
C SER A 159 10.71 -11.54 14.73
N LEU A 160 10.42 -11.35 16.03
CA LEU A 160 11.27 -11.87 17.10
C LEU A 160 11.23 -13.40 17.20
N VAL A 161 10.04 -14.00 17.04
CA VAL A 161 9.90 -15.46 17.03
C VAL A 161 10.55 -16.05 15.80
N GLU A 162 10.33 -15.45 14.62
CA GLU A 162 10.96 -15.90 13.38
C GLU A 162 12.49 -15.79 13.44
N TYR A 163 13.02 -14.70 14.01
CA TYR A 163 14.45 -14.54 14.22
C TYR A 163 15.04 -15.60 15.14
N LYS A 164 14.38 -15.91 16.27
CA LYS A 164 14.83 -16.97 17.18
C LYS A 164 14.83 -18.35 16.51
N SER A 165 13.80 -18.63 15.71
CA SER A 165 13.69 -19.85 14.91
C SER A 165 14.83 -19.94 13.88
N ALA A 166 15.11 -18.86 13.17
CA ALA A 166 16.21 -18.76 12.22
C ALA A 166 17.58 -18.95 12.91
N LEU A 167 17.80 -18.28 14.04
CA LEU A 167 19.05 -18.39 14.82
C LEU A 167 19.31 -19.82 15.28
N ALA A 168 18.29 -20.51 15.80
CA ALA A 168 18.42 -21.90 16.22
C ALA A 168 18.81 -22.83 15.05
N LYS A 169 18.24 -22.60 13.85
CA LYS A 169 18.57 -23.36 12.64
C LYS A 169 20.01 -23.12 12.22
N THR A 170 20.46 -21.87 12.14
CA THR A 170 21.84 -21.51 11.77
C THR A 170 22.87 -22.15 12.72
N LEU A 171 22.61 -22.10 14.03
CA LEU A 171 23.49 -22.74 15.04
C LEU A 171 23.55 -24.27 14.91
N SER A 172 22.44 -24.91 14.53
CA SER A 172 22.37 -26.37 14.42
C SER A 172 22.98 -26.94 13.14
N ARG A 173 23.01 -26.16 12.05
CA ARG A 173 23.36 -26.66 10.70
C ARG A 173 24.79 -26.35 10.26
N LEU A 174 25.58 -25.60 11.04
CA LEU A 174 26.86 -25.03 10.60
C LEU A 174 26.74 -24.26 9.27
N GLU A 175 25.53 -23.77 8.94
CA GLU A 175 25.27 -22.95 7.76
C GLU A 175 25.70 -21.50 8.04
N VAL A 176 26.28 -20.82 7.06
CA VAL A 176 26.77 -19.42 7.16
C VAL A 176 25.64 -18.41 6.92
N THR A 177 24.38 -18.84 6.86
CA THR A 177 23.26 -17.95 6.54
C THR A 177 22.89 -17.07 7.75
N ASN A 178 22.89 -15.75 7.55
CA ASN A 178 22.49 -14.79 8.57
C ASN A 178 21.00 -14.98 8.94
N PRO A 179 20.65 -15.18 10.22
CA PRO A 179 19.26 -15.33 10.66
C PRO A 179 18.35 -14.17 10.23
N GLY A 180 18.88 -12.94 10.11
CA GLY A 180 18.14 -11.78 9.62
C GLY A 180 17.67 -11.94 8.17
N ASP A 181 18.53 -12.47 7.30
CA ASP A 181 18.20 -12.71 5.89
C ASP A 181 17.05 -13.73 5.75
N LEU A 182 17.04 -14.76 6.62
CA LEU A 182 15.97 -15.75 6.65
C LEU A 182 14.63 -15.14 7.08
N VAL A 183 14.64 -14.19 8.02
CA VAL A 183 13.42 -13.48 8.43
C VAL A 183 12.93 -12.59 7.30
N ILE A 184 13.82 -11.82 6.66
CA ILE A 184 13.47 -11.00 5.49
C ILE A 184 12.83 -11.86 4.41
N ASP A 185 13.38 -13.02 4.10
CA ASP A 185 12.82 -13.91 3.06
C ASP A 185 11.46 -14.50 3.41
N GLN A 186 11.17 -14.71 4.71
CA GLN A 186 9.86 -15.17 5.16
C GLN A 186 8.83 -14.04 5.12
N VAL A 187 9.20 -12.85 5.58
CA VAL A 187 8.35 -11.65 5.51
C VAL A 187 8.02 -11.33 4.06
N ALA A 188 9.02 -11.34 3.17
CA ALA A 188 8.85 -11.12 1.75
C ALA A 188 7.84 -12.10 1.13
N GLN A 189 7.90 -13.39 1.49
CA GLN A 189 6.91 -14.36 1.00
C GLN A 189 5.49 -14.00 1.45
N LYS A 190 5.31 -13.64 2.72
CA LYS A 190 3.98 -13.27 3.25
C LYS A 190 3.43 -12.00 2.59
N VAL A 191 4.29 -11.04 2.28
CA VAL A 191 3.92 -9.82 1.54
C VAL A 191 3.52 -10.17 0.11
N ILE A 192 4.28 -11.03 -0.58
CA ILE A 192 3.91 -11.54 -1.92
C ILE A 192 2.54 -12.20 -1.88
N ASP A 193 2.29 -13.11 -0.94
CA ASP A 193 1.00 -13.77 -0.78
C ASP A 193 -0.14 -12.76 -0.53
N GLY A 194 0.15 -11.69 0.22
CA GLY A 194 -0.76 -10.57 0.44
C GLY A 194 -1.06 -9.79 -0.84
N PHE A 195 -0.05 -9.50 -1.67
CA PHE A 195 -0.23 -8.85 -2.97
C PHE A 195 -1.06 -9.71 -3.93
N GLU A 196 -0.74 -11.00 -4.03
CA GLU A 196 -1.50 -11.93 -4.86
C GLU A 196 -2.98 -11.97 -4.45
N LYS A 197 -3.24 -11.97 -3.13
CA LYS A 197 -4.60 -11.96 -2.59
C LYS A 197 -5.33 -10.66 -2.92
N VAL A 198 -4.74 -9.49 -2.65
CA VAL A 198 -5.42 -8.21 -2.86
C VAL A 198 -5.65 -7.90 -4.34
N LEU A 199 -4.80 -8.41 -5.23
CA LEU A 199 -4.99 -8.30 -6.68
C LEU A 199 -6.22 -9.06 -7.19
N GLN A 200 -6.74 -10.04 -6.44
CA GLN A 200 -7.99 -10.72 -6.78
C GLN A 200 -9.24 -9.92 -6.36
N GLU A 201 -9.08 -8.85 -5.57
CA GLU A 201 -10.19 -8.02 -5.15
C GLU A 201 -10.53 -7.00 -6.24
N PRO A 202 -11.78 -6.98 -6.73
CA PRO A 202 -12.18 -6.04 -7.76
C PRO A 202 -12.10 -4.60 -7.25
N PRO A 203 -11.85 -3.63 -8.14
CA PRO A 203 -11.92 -2.21 -7.81
C PRO A 203 -13.22 -1.84 -7.10
N ARG A 204 -13.11 -1.08 -6.01
CA ARG A 204 -14.27 -0.61 -5.25
C ARG A 204 -14.94 0.59 -5.93
N MET A 205 -14.16 1.40 -6.66
CA MET A 205 -14.61 2.63 -7.28
C MET A 205 -15.46 2.37 -8.53
N PRO A 206 -16.74 2.80 -8.55
CA PRO A 206 -17.60 2.71 -9.73
C PRO A 206 -16.99 3.42 -10.95
N LYS A 207 -17.22 2.87 -12.15
CA LYS A 207 -16.61 3.36 -13.42
C LYS A 207 -16.86 4.85 -13.64
N GLU A 208 -18.08 5.29 -13.37
CA GLU A 208 -18.55 6.66 -13.49
C GLU A 208 -17.88 7.66 -12.53
N LEU A 209 -17.27 7.19 -11.43
CA LEU A 209 -16.60 8.06 -10.47
C LEU A 209 -15.08 8.19 -10.72
N ARG A 210 -14.47 7.28 -11.48
CA ARG A 210 -13.02 7.17 -11.60
C ARG A 210 -12.35 8.43 -12.12
N GLU A 211 -12.86 8.99 -13.21
CA GLU A 211 -12.30 10.22 -13.76
C GLU A 211 -12.48 11.40 -12.81
N SER A 212 -13.67 11.56 -12.21
CA SER A 212 -13.94 12.67 -11.28
C SER A 212 -13.10 12.58 -10.00
N VAL A 213 -12.87 11.38 -9.47
CA VAL A 213 -12.00 11.18 -8.31
C VAL A 213 -10.55 11.49 -8.67
N TYR A 214 -10.05 11.02 -9.82
CA TYR A 214 -8.68 11.32 -10.23
C TYR A 214 -8.48 12.81 -10.60
N GLN A 215 -9.50 13.49 -11.12
CA GLN A 215 -9.50 14.95 -11.23
C GLN A 215 -9.40 15.60 -9.85
N TRP A 216 -10.16 15.12 -8.87
CA TRP A 216 -10.09 15.66 -7.52
C TRP A 216 -8.72 15.43 -6.86
N LEU A 217 -8.16 14.24 -7.00
CA LEU A 217 -6.80 13.91 -6.52
C LEU A 217 -5.71 14.77 -7.19
N ALA A 218 -5.97 15.34 -8.37
CA ALA A 218 -5.04 16.24 -9.05
C ALA A 218 -5.06 17.66 -8.48
N LEU A 219 -6.15 18.04 -7.80
CA LEU A 219 -6.39 19.40 -7.33
C LEU A 219 -6.27 19.51 -5.80
N MET A 220 -6.86 18.55 -5.08
CA MET A 220 -6.98 18.55 -3.63
C MET A 220 -5.66 18.70 -2.88
N PRO A 221 -4.56 18.01 -3.26
CA PRO A 221 -3.28 18.17 -2.56
C PRO A 221 -2.70 19.59 -2.69
N GLY A 222 -3.13 20.35 -3.70
CA GLY A 222 -2.51 21.61 -4.06
C GLY A 222 -1.05 21.40 -4.49
N PHE A 223 -0.83 20.54 -5.50
CA PHE A 223 0.50 20.28 -6.01
C PHE A 223 1.18 21.60 -6.42
N ARG A 224 2.40 21.80 -5.91
CA ARG A 224 3.20 23.01 -6.12
C ARG A 224 3.64 23.16 -7.57
N ASP A 225 4.08 22.04 -8.14
CA ASP A 225 4.67 22.01 -9.47
C ASP A 225 3.62 21.63 -10.52
N GLY A 226 3.65 22.34 -11.66
CA GLY A 226 2.67 22.24 -12.73
C GLY A 226 1.40 23.06 -12.48
N SER A 227 0.66 23.36 -13.53
CA SER A 227 -0.66 23.98 -13.42
C SER A 227 -1.72 22.94 -13.03
N ASN A 228 -2.85 23.41 -12.47
CA ASN A 228 -4.01 22.54 -12.20
C ASN A 228 -4.43 21.74 -13.44
N GLN A 229 -4.41 22.37 -14.62
CA GLN A 229 -4.73 21.72 -15.88
C GLN A 229 -3.75 20.58 -16.20
N GLN A 230 -2.46 20.82 -16.07
CA GLN A 230 -1.43 19.80 -16.30
C GLN A 230 -1.55 18.63 -15.31
N ASN A 231 -1.83 18.91 -14.04
CA ASN A 231 -2.00 17.88 -13.02
C ASN A 231 -3.23 17.00 -13.30
N VAL A 232 -4.34 17.61 -13.72
CA VAL A 232 -5.54 16.88 -14.12
C VAL A 232 -5.27 15.99 -15.33
N GLU A 233 -4.59 16.49 -16.36
CA GLU A 233 -4.24 15.71 -17.54
C GLU A 233 -3.37 14.49 -17.19
N ILE A 234 -2.39 14.67 -16.31
CA ILE A 234 -1.50 13.59 -15.85
C ILE A 234 -2.29 12.52 -15.09
N LEU A 235 -3.13 12.90 -14.12
CA LEU A 235 -3.86 11.92 -13.33
C LEU A 235 -5.01 11.26 -14.10
N LEU A 236 -5.64 11.95 -15.06
CA LEU A 236 -6.61 11.33 -15.95
C LEU A 236 -5.96 10.29 -16.87
N LYS A 237 -4.77 10.58 -17.40
CA LYS A 237 -3.99 9.61 -18.17
C LYS A 237 -3.65 8.37 -17.32
N LEU A 238 -3.21 8.58 -16.08
CA LEU A 238 -2.93 7.51 -15.13
C LEU A 238 -4.17 6.67 -14.80
N CYS A 239 -5.31 7.32 -14.58
CA CYS A 239 -6.61 6.66 -14.39
C CYS A 239 -6.94 5.75 -15.58
N GLY A 240 -6.81 6.24 -16.82
CA GLY A 240 -7.00 5.44 -18.03
C GLY A 240 -6.08 4.22 -18.11
N GLN A 241 -4.80 4.37 -17.72
CA GLN A 241 -3.83 3.26 -17.70
C GLN A 241 -4.20 2.18 -16.67
N LYS A 242 -4.62 2.60 -15.47
CA LYS A 242 -5.06 1.68 -14.41
C LYS A 242 -6.34 0.93 -14.78
N GLN A 243 -7.26 1.61 -15.46
CA GLN A 243 -8.46 0.97 -16.00
C GLN A 243 -8.11 -0.07 -17.08
N ALA A 244 -7.22 0.26 -18.01
CA ALA A 244 -6.81 -0.65 -19.07
C ALA A 244 -6.08 -1.91 -18.55
N SER A 245 -5.47 -1.83 -17.36
CA SER A 245 -4.75 -2.94 -16.70
C SER A 245 -5.59 -3.69 -15.65
N GLY A 246 -6.87 -3.32 -15.48
CA GLY A 246 -7.77 -3.96 -14.51
C GLY A 246 -7.46 -3.63 -13.04
N LEU A 247 -6.64 -2.62 -12.78
CA LEU A 247 -6.26 -2.18 -11.42
C LEU A 247 -7.25 -1.20 -10.81
N LEU A 248 -8.00 -0.50 -11.67
CA LEU A 248 -9.07 0.42 -11.34
C LEU A 248 -10.31 0.13 -12.15
#